data_AF-A0A9X6RMG2-F1
#
_entry.id   AF-A0A9X6RMG2-F1
#
_cell.length_a   1.000
_cell.length_b   1.000
_cell.length_c   1.000
_cell.angle_alpha   90.00
_cell.angle_beta   90.00
_cell.angle_gamma   90.00
#
_symmetry.space_group_name_H-M   'P 1'
#
loop_
_entity.id
_entity.type
_entity.pdbx_description
1 polymer ?
#
loop_
_entity_poly.entity_id
_entity_poly.type
_entity_poly.pdbx_seq_one_letter_code
_entity_poly.pdbx_strand_id
1 'polypeptide(L)'
;MHCRIEAYHFQINFEKYRSSIQTILSIVKKIAGKYWLEETIIVEVDGICELLQNTNGNSFNPKVQLTDSVSNVICALMFGKRFELTDPKFSRLTNLIGQNVSIIKLDSVVTTAPFLLWFPNMIRKQIFTARRNLTAFT
;
A
#
# COMPACT_ATOMS: atom_id res chain seq x y z
N MET A 1 -31.82 -1.55 22.54
CA MET A 1 -31.12 -0.30 22.20
C MET A 1 -29.75 -0.51 21.56
N HIS A 2 -28.94 -1.50 22.01
CA HIS A 2 -27.58 -1.78 21.47
C HIS A 2 -27.50 -2.02 19.95
N CYS A 3 -28.40 -2.84 19.40
CA CYS A 3 -28.41 -3.19 17.96
C CYS A 3 -28.62 -1.98 17.02
N ARG A 4 -29.29 -0.92 17.51
CA ARG A 4 -29.58 0.30 16.74
C ARG A 4 -28.36 1.24 16.67
N ILE A 5 -27.49 1.19 17.67
CA ILE A 5 -26.24 1.95 17.73
C ILE A 5 -25.18 1.30 16.85
N GLU A 6 -25.07 -0.02 16.85
CA GLU A 6 -24.16 -0.77 15.98
C GLU A 6 -24.50 -0.61 14.49
N ALA A 7 -25.81 -0.66 14.16
CA ALA A 7 -26.27 -0.38 12.81
C ALA A 7 -25.95 1.06 12.37
N TYR A 8 -26.05 2.03 13.28
CA TYR A 8 -25.73 3.44 13.00
C TYR A 8 -24.22 3.66 12.80
N HIS A 9 -23.37 3.04 13.62
CA HIS A 9 -21.92 3.05 13.42
C HIS A 9 -21.49 2.39 12.10
N PHE A 10 -22.11 1.27 11.75
CA PHE A 10 -21.87 0.59 10.47
C PHE A 10 -22.30 1.48 9.29
N GLN A 11 -23.48 2.11 9.37
CA GLN A 11 -23.99 3.02 8.35
C GLN A 11 -23.07 4.24 8.16
N ILE A 12 -22.62 4.87 9.26
CA ILE A 12 -21.69 6.01 9.20
C ILE A 12 -20.35 5.59 8.60
N ASN A 13 -19.81 4.44 8.99
CA ASN A 13 -18.55 3.93 8.43
C ASN A 13 -18.67 3.66 6.93
N PHE A 14 -19.82 3.10 6.49
CA PHE A 14 -20.10 2.85 5.08
C PHE A 14 -20.22 4.15 4.27
N GLU A 15 -20.96 5.14 4.76
CA GLU A 15 -21.08 6.44 4.09
C GLU A 15 -19.74 7.20 4.06
N LYS A 16 -18.97 7.15 5.14
CA LYS A 16 -17.61 7.73 5.19
C LYS A 16 -16.66 7.05 4.19
N TYR A 17 -16.73 5.73 4.08
CA TYR A 17 -15.97 4.96 3.10
C TYR A 17 -16.37 5.32 1.67
N ARG A 18 -17.68 5.37 1.40
CA ARG A 18 -18.23 5.77 0.10
C ARG A 18 -17.80 7.18 -0.30
N SER A 19 -17.89 8.13 0.63
CA SER A 19 -17.44 9.51 0.42
C SER A 19 -15.94 9.56 0.11
N SER A 20 -15.12 8.83 0.87
CA SER A 20 -13.67 8.75 0.62
C SER A 20 -13.35 8.22 -0.78
N ILE A 21 -14.01 7.13 -1.21
CA ILE A 21 -13.84 6.60 -2.57
C ILE A 21 -14.24 7.63 -3.63
N GLN A 22 -15.37 8.31 -3.45
CA GLN A 22 -15.84 9.31 -4.42
C GLN A 22 -14.87 10.49 -4.54
N THR A 23 -14.29 10.94 -3.43
CA THR A 23 -13.26 11.97 -3.44
C THR A 23 -12.01 11.49 -4.16
N ILE A 24 -11.54 10.27 -3.88
CA ILE A 24 -10.37 9.70 -4.57
C ILE A 24 -10.63 9.58 -6.07
N LEU A 25 -11.78 9.02 -6.48
CA LEU A 25 -12.13 8.87 -7.89
C LEU A 25 -12.20 10.21 -8.63
N SER A 26 -12.75 11.24 -8.00
CA SER A 26 -12.81 12.58 -8.60
C SER A 26 -11.44 13.23 -8.73
N ILE A 27 -10.55 13.04 -7.74
CA ILE A 27 -9.15 13.46 -7.80
C ILE A 27 -8.40 12.72 -8.93
N VAL A 28 -8.48 11.39 -8.99
CA VAL A 28 -7.80 10.58 -10.01
C VAL A 28 -8.26 10.98 -11.42
N LYS A 29 -9.57 11.13 -11.65
CA LYS A 29 -10.09 11.61 -12.94
C LYS A 29 -9.56 12.99 -13.32
N LYS A 30 -9.46 13.91 -12.36
CA LYS A 30 -8.92 15.26 -12.59
C LYS A 30 -7.43 15.25 -12.91
N ILE A 31 -6.67 14.29 -12.38
CA ILE A 31 -5.23 14.20 -12.58
C ILE A 31 -4.87 13.40 -13.83
N ALA A 32 -5.67 12.39 -14.20
CA ALA A 32 -5.44 11.57 -15.41
C ALA A 32 -5.38 12.39 -16.71
N GLY A 33 -6.03 13.56 -16.76
CA GLY A 33 -5.99 14.47 -17.91
C GLY A 33 -4.87 15.53 -17.86
N LYS A 34 -3.93 15.45 -16.91
CA LYS A 34 -2.85 16.43 -16.79
C LYS A 34 -1.58 15.95 -17.51
N TYR A 35 -1.00 16.86 -18.30
CA TYR A 35 0.21 16.64 -19.09
C TYR A 35 1.41 16.10 -18.28
N TRP A 36 1.62 16.58 -17.05
CA TRP A 36 2.75 16.13 -16.21
C TRP A 36 2.67 14.64 -15.82
N LEU A 37 1.46 14.05 -15.76
CA LEU A 37 1.31 12.62 -15.46
C LEU A 37 1.75 11.78 -16.67
N GLU A 38 1.35 12.19 -17.87
CA GLU A 38 1.79 11.58 -19.12
C GLU A 38 3.32 11.67 -19.26
N GLU A 39 3.90 12.83 -18.99
CA GLU A 39 5.36 13.03 -18.97
C GLU A 39 6.05 12.12 -17.94
N THR A 40 5.43 11.89 -16.78
CA THR A 40 5.93 10.93 -15.77
C THR A 40 5.88 9.50 -16.28
N ILE A 41 4.79 9.09 -16.92
CA ILE A 41 4.65 7.75 -17.49
C ILE A 41 5.68 7.53 -18.61
N ILE A 42 5.87 8.50 -19.50
CA ILE A 42 6.84 8.41 -20.60
C ILE A 42 8.26 8.23 -20.05
N VAL A 43 8.66 9.01 -19.05
CA VAL A 43 10.01 8.89 -18.45
C VAL A 43 10.23 7.53 -17.78
N GLU A 44 9.23 6.99 -17.07
CA GLU A 44 9.35 5.66 -16.46
C GLU A 44 9.43 4.55 -17.53
N VAL A 45 8.68 4.68 -18.64
CA VAL A 45 8.75 3.75 -19.77
C VAL A 45 10.10 3.82 -20.47
N ASP A 46 10.65 5.02 -20.70
CA ASP A 46 11.97 5.20 -21.29
C ASP A 46 13.07 4.59 -20.39
N GLY A 47 12.96 4.76 -19.07
CA GLY A 47 13.89 4.13 -18.12
C GLY A 47 13.84 2.60 -18.15
N ILE A 48 12.65 2.00 -18.34
CA ILE A 48 12.53 0.54 -18.56
C ILE A 48 13.17 0.15 -19.89
N CYS A 49 12.95 0.91 -20.97
CA CYS A 49 13.54 0.65 -22.28
C CYS A 49 15.07 0.69 -22.26
N GLU A 50 15.68 1.67 -21.60
CA GLU A 50 17.13 1.72 -21.39
C GLU A 50 17.63 0.50 -20.61
N LEU A 51 16.93 0.11 -19.54
CA LEU A 51 17.33 -1.04 -18.74
C LEU A 51 17.25 -2.35 -19.53
N LEU A 52 16.23 -2.51 -20.37
CA LEU A 52 16.10 -3.64 -21.29
C LEU A 52 17.24 -3.68 -22.31
N GLN A 53 17.64 -2.53 -22.87
CA GLN A 53 18.78 -2.44 -23.78
C GLN A 53 20.09 -2.82 -23.07
N ASN A 54 20.29 -2.35 -21.83
CA ASN A 54 21.48 -2.66 -21.03
C ASN A 54 21.55 -4.11 -20.54
N THR A 55 20.44 -4.85 -20.60
CA THR A 55 20.39 -6.23 -20.12
C THR A 55 21.19 -7.20 -21.01
N ASN A 56 21.53 -6.84 -22.27
CA ASN A 56 22.46 -7.56 -23.15
C ASN A 56 22.30 -9.12 -23.16
N GLY A 57 21.06 -9.60 -23.11
CA GLY A 57 20.74 -11.03 -23.15
C GLY A 57 20.75 -11.78 -21.81
N ASN A 58 21.01 -11.09 -20.69
CA ASN A 58 20.92 -11.69 -19.35
C ASN A 58 19.47 -11.90 -18.89
N SER A 59 19.24 -12.84 -17.97
CA SER A 59 17.90 -13.04 -17.40
C SER A 59 17.48 -11.81 -16.58
N PHE A 60 16.43 -11.13 -17.01
CA PHE A 60 15.84 -10.02 -16.29
C PHE A 60 14.46 -10.40 -15.74
N ASN A 61 14.15 -9.94 -14.53
CA ASN A 61 12.84 -10.16 -13.92
C ASN A 61 11.95 -8.92 -14.14
N PRO A 62 11.08 -8.91 -15.16
CA PRO A 62 10.27 -7.74 -15.49
C PRO A 62 9.27 -7.41 -14.38
N LYS A 63 8.89 -8.40 -13.55
CA LYS A 63 7.92 -8.18 -12.49
C LYS A 63 8.42 -7.18 -11.45
N VAL A 64 9.69 -7.24 -11.08
CA VAL A 64 10.28 -6.34 -10.08
C VAL A 64 10.34 -4.93 -10.63
N GLN A 65 10.95 -4.77 -11.82
CA GLN A 65 11.10 -3.46 -12.45
C GLN A 65 9.76 -2.77 -12.76
N LEU A 66 8.78 -3.52 -13.26
CA LEU A 66 7.45 -2.98 -13.52
C LEU A 66 6.76 -2.57 -12.22
N THR A 67 6.92 -3.35 -11.15
CA THR A 67 6.35 -3.00 -9.84
C THR A 67 6.96 -1.71 -9.32
N ASP A 68 8.27 -1.53 -9.46
CA ASP A 68 8.97 -0.31 -9.03
C ASP A 68 8.55 0.90 -9.87
N SER A 69 8.52 0.76 -11.20
CA SER A 69 8.12 1.85 -12.12
C SER A 69 6.67 2.28 -11.92
N VAL A 70 5.73 1.33 -11.75
CA VAL A 70 4.33 1.63 -11.42
C VAL A 70 4.22 2.30 -10.05
N SER A 71 5.01 1.86 -9.07
CA SER A 71 5.06 2.49 -7.76
C SER A 71 5.51 3.96 -7.85
N ASN A 72 6.46 4.29 -8.73
CA ASN A 72 6.90 5.67 -8.95
C ASN A 72 5.79 6.57 -9.50
N VAL A 73 5.06 6.09 -10.51
CA VAL A 73 3.93 6.84 -11.08
C VAL A 73 2.87 7.09 -10.01
N ILE A 74 2.55 6.08 -9.19
CA ILE A 74 1.59 6.22 -8.09
C ILE A 74 2.10 7.21 -7.02
N CYS A 75 3.40 7.23 -6.73
CA CYS A 75 3.96 8.15 -5.75
C CYS A 75 4.01 9.58 -6.26
N ALA A 76 4.37 9.77 -7.54
CA ALA A 76 4.25 11.06 -8.21
C ALA A 76 2.80 11.56 -8.20
N LEU A 77 1.83 10.67 -8.40
CA LEU A 77 0.40 10.96 -8.30
C LEU A 77 -0.02 11.41 -6.89
N MET A 78 0.43 10.71 -5.85
CA MET A 78 0.04 10.97 -4.46
C MET A 78 0.69 12.23 -3.88
N PHE A 79 1.94 12.51 -4.22
CA PHE A 79 2.71 13.62 -3.62
C PHE A 79 2.89 14.84 -4.54
N GLY A 80 2.47 14.74 -5.80
CA GLY A 80 2.57 15.84 -6.77
C GLY A 80 4.00 16.23 -7.15
N LYS A 81 4.99 15.38 -6.83
CA LYS A 81 6.40 15.53 -7.19
C LYS A 81 7.00 14.15 -7.50
N ARG A 82 7.89 14.07 -8.49
CA ARG A 82 8.77 12.89 -8.69
C ARG A 82 9.67 12.77 -7.46
N PHE A 83 9.42 11.78 -6.62
CA PHE A 83 10.42 11.34 -5.65
C PHE A 83 11.34 10.36 -6.37
N GLU A 84 12.64 10.65 -6.39
CA GLU A 84 13.64 9.66 -6.72
C GLU A 84 13.48 8.47 -5.76
N LEU A 85 13.34 7.26 -6.31
CA LEU A 85 13.26 5.98 -5.57
C LEU A 85 14.39 5.79 -4.55
N THR A 86 15.48 6.54 -4.71
CA THR A 86 16.64 6.60 -3.83
C THR A 86 16.45 7.47 -2.60
N ASP A 87 15.33 8.19 -2.43
CA ASP A 87 15.09 8.94 -1.19
C ASP A 87 14.88 7.96 -0.02
N PRO A 88 15.81 7.92 0.96
CA PRO A 88 15.74 6.98 2.08
C PRO A 88 14.45 7.11 2.89
N LYS A 89 13.78 8.27 2.83
CA LYS A 89 12.50 8.48 3.51
C LYS A 89 11.36 7.70 2.87
N PHE A 90 11.34 7.64 1.54
CA PHE A 90 10.28 6.94 0.81
C PHE A 90 10.47 5.42 0.90
N SER A 91 11.70 4.93 0.74
CA SER A 91 12.04 3.51 0.97
C SER A 91 11.67 3.06 2.39
N ARG A 92 11.90 3.91 3.41
CA ARG A 92 11.46 3.64 4.78
C ARG A 92 9.93 3.58 4.89
N LEU A 93 9.20 4.48 4.24
CA LEU A 93 7.75 4.50 4.25
C LEU A 93 7.15 3.23 3.61
N THR A 94 7.63 2.83 2.44
CA THR A 94 7.15 1.61 1.76
C THR A 94 7.48 0.35 2.56
N ASN A 95 8.65 0.30 3.21
CA ASN A 95 8.99 -0.81 4.12
C ASN A 95 8.05 -0.87 5.32
N LEU A 96 7.74 0.28 5.94
CA LEU A 96 6.79 0.35 7.05
C LEU A 96 5.38 -0.06 6.62
N ILE A 97 4.93 0.36 5.44
CA ILE A 97 3.64 -0.07 4.87
C ILE A 97 3.64 -1.59 4.62
N GLY A 98 4.70 -2.14 4.03
CA GLY A 98 4.83 -3.57 3.77
C GLY A 98 4.80 -4.40 5.06
N GLN A 99 5.48 -3.94 6.10
CA GLN A 99 5.44 -4.55 7.44
C GLN A 99 4.01 -4.50 8.00
N ASN A 100 3.33 -3.37 7.92
CA ASN A 100 1.95 -3.23 8.39
C ASN A 100 1.00 -4.17 7.65
N VAL A 101 1.11 -4.28 6.32
CA VAL A 101 0.29 -5.20 5.50
C VAL A 101 0.53 -6.67 5.86
N SER A 102 1.78 -7.04 6.15
CA SER A 102 2.10 -8.40 6.61
C SER A 102 1.45 -8.74 7.95
N ILE A 103 1.33 -7.75 8.85
CA ILE A 103 0.73 -7.90 10.17
C ILE A 103 -0.80 -7.91 10.08
N ILE A 104 -1.41 -7.14 9.17
CA ILE A 104 -2.86 -7.18 8.91
C ILE A 104 -3.31 -8.61 8.57
N LYS A 105 -2.52 -9.36 7.81
CA LYS A 105 -2.81 -10.77 7.50
C LYS A 105 -2.88 -11.63 8.77
N LEU A 106 -1.98 -11.40 9.73
CA LEU A 106 -1.98 -12.11 11.01
C LEU A 106 -3.14 -11.67 11.89
N ASP A 107 -3.49 -10.39 11.87
CA ASP A 107 -4.62 -9.85 12.64
C ASP A 107 -5.97 -10.35 12.09
N SER A 108 -6.09 -10.56 10.77
CA SER A 108 -7.26 -11.21 10.16
C SER A 108 -7.47 -12.65 10.60
N VAL A 109 -6.40 -13.39 10.93
CA VAL A 109 -6.52 -14.76 11.48
C VAL A 109 -7.08 -14.74 12.90
N VAL A 110 -6.71 -13.73 13.68
CA VAL A 110 -7.22 -13.54 15.03
C VAL A 110 -8.70 -13.18 15.05
N THR A 111 -9.15 -12.34 14.10
CA THR A 111 -10.55 -11.94 14.01
C THR A 111 -11.44 -13.05 13.49
N THR A 112 -10.94 -13.94 12.62
CA THR A 112 -11.71 -15.09 12.12
C THR A 112 -11.75 -16.27 13.10
N ALA A 113 -10.68 -16.50 13.86
CA ALA A 113 -10.59 -17.62 14.80
C ALA A 113 -10.06 -17.17 16.17
N PRO A 114 -10.88 -16.46 16.98
CA PRO A 114 -10.44 -15.87 18.25
C PRO A 114 -9.98 -16.92 19.28
N PHE A 115 -10.44 -18.17 19.18
CA PHE A 115 -10.00 -19.28 20.03
C PHE A 115 -8.51 -19.65 19.84
N LEU A 116 -7.89 -19.29 18.71
CA LEU A 116 -6.46 -19.52 18.48
C LEU A 116 -5.55 -18.63 19.36
N LEU A 117 -6.08 -17.54 19.92
CA LEU A 117 -5.37 -16.74 20.94
C LEU A 117 -5.39 -17.38 22.33
N TRP A 118 -6.37 -18.23 22.59
CA TRP A 118 -6.56 -18.86 23.90
C TRP A 118 -5.60 -20.03 24.12
N PHE A 119 -5.30 -20.80 23.07
CA PHE A 119 -4.29 -21.86 23.13
C PHE A 119 -2.86 -21.32 22.97
N PRO A 120 -1.88 -21.78 23.77
CA PRO A 120 -0.48 -21.40 23.62
C PRO A 120 0.15 -22.07 22.37
N ASN A 121 -0.13 -21.51 21.19
CA ASN A 121 0.43 -21.94 19.91
C ASN A 121 1.52 -20.96 19.39
N MET A 122 2.23 -21.35 18.33
CA MET A 122 3.29 -20.52 17.72
C MET A 122 2.74 -19.23 17.09
N ILE A 123 1.51 -19.29 16.60
CA ILE A 123 0.81 -18.18 15.95
C ILE A 123 0.54 -17.05 16.96
N ARG A 124 0.12 -17.39 18.18
CA ARG A 124 -0.07 -16.48 19.31
C ARG A 124 1.21 -15.71 19.60
N LYS A 125 2.36 -16.39 19.68
CA LYS A 125 3.65 -15.73 19.92
C LYS A 125 4.01 -14.74 18.80
N GLN A 126 3.78 -15.12 17.54
CA GLN A 126 4.06 -14.24 16.40
C GLN A 126 3.17 -13.00 16.39
N ILE A 127 1.86 -13.14 16.64
CA ILE A 127 0.91 -12.02 16.72
C ILE A 127 1.26 -11.06 17.86
N PHE A 128 1.54 -11.58 19.06
CA PHE A 128 1.90 -10.73 20.20
C PHE A 128 3.20 -9.96 19.96
N THR A 129 4.19 -10.59 19.32
CA THR A 129 5.46 -9.93 18.97
C THR A 129 5.24 -8.85 17.91
N ALA A 130 4.45 -9.15 16.88
CA ALA A 130 4.10 -8.20 15.82
C ALA A 130 3.34 -6.97 16.36
N ARG A 131 2.35 -7.18 17.24
CA ARG A 131 1.61 -6.08 17.89
C ARG A 131 2.51 -5.19 18.76
N ARG A 132 3.50 -5.78 19.45
CA ARG A 132 4.43 -5.03 20.30
C ARG A 132 5.37 -4.14 19.50
N ASN A 133 5.80 -4.61 18.34
CA ASN A 133 6.64 -3.82 17.44
C ASN A 133 5.87 -2.59 16.91
N LEU A 134 4.60 -2.75 16.53
CA LEU A 134 3.76 -1.64 16.09
C LEU A 134 3.62 -0.51 17.13
N THR A 135 3.40 -0.86 18.40
CA THR A 135 3.29 0.14 19.48
C THR A 135 4.59 0.88 19.78
N ALA A 136 5.74 0.35 19.33
CA ALA A 136 7.03 1.00 19.48
C ALA A 136 7.36 1.96 18.32
N PHE A 137 6.56 1.93 17.23
CA PHE A 137 6.75 2.76 16.04
C PHE A 137 5.74 3.92 15.91
N THR A 138 4.63 3.91 16.66
CA THR A 138 3.76 5.07 16.95
C THR A 138 4.34 5.92 18.05
#